data_AF-A0A1U7EF19-F1
#
_entry.id   AF-A0A1U7EF19-F1
#
_cell.length_a   1.000
_cell.length_b   1.000
_cell.length_c   1.000
_cell.angle_alpha   90.00
_cell.angle_beta   90.00
_cell.angle_gamma   90.00
#
_symmetry.space_group_name_H-M   'P 1'
#
loop_
_entity.id
_entity.type
_entity.pdbx_description
1 polymer ?
#
loop_
_entity_poly.entity_id
_entity_poly.type
_entity_poly.pdbx_seq_one_letter_code
_entity_poly.pdbx_strand_id
1 'polypeptide(L)' 'MKPLAVWGYKAVNEAKLDIPEDISVVSFDDTEMARYMTPSLTSIRMDVIRTSDGKLYHLIYHTLNKKIN' A
#
# COMPACT_ATOMS: atom_id res chain seq x y z
N MET A 1 8.52 -4.61 7.95
CA MET A 1 7.15 -4.25 8.40
C MET A 1 6.18 -5.24 7.78
N LYS A 2 5.32 -5.92 8.56
CA LYS A 2 4.31 -6.85 7.98
C LYS A 2 3.13 -6.03 7.44
N PRO A 3 2.59 -6.32 6.23
CA PRO A 3 1.50 -5.53 5.66
C PRO A 3 0.23 -5.62 6.53
N LEU A 4 -0.45 -4.49 6.72
CA LEU A 4 -1.68 -4.41 7.52
C LEU A 4 -2.78 -5.35 7.00
N ALA A 5 -2.85 -5.53 5.68
CA ALA A 5 -3.81 -6.43 5.05
C ALA A 5 -3.64 -7.90 5.45
N VAL A 6 -2.41 -8.34 5.74
CA VAL A 6 -2.14 -9.72 6.22
C VAL A 6 -2.75 -9.94 7.61
N TRP A 7 -2.68 -8.93 8.48
CA TRP A 7 -3.34 -8.98 9.78
C TRP A 7 -4.86 -8.92 9.68
N GLY A 8 -5.39 -8.16 8.71
CA GLY A 8 -6.81 -8.17 8.38
C GLY A 8 -7.32 -9.56 8.02
N TYR A 9 -6.63 -10.27 7.11
CA TYR A 9 -6.97 -11.65 6.76
C TYR A 9 -6.93 -12.59 7.97
N LYS A 10 -5.92 -12.44 8.83
CA LYS A 10 -5.81 -13.24 10.05
C LYS A 10 -7.01 -13.01 10.98
N ALA A 11 -7.38 -11.76 11.21
CA ALA A 11 -8.48 -11.41 12.11
C ALA A 11 -9.84 -11.91 11.61
N VAL A 12 -10.11 -11.78 10.30
CA VAL A 12 -11.35 -12.28 9.69
C VAL A 12 -11.44 -13.80 9.80
N ASN A 13 -10.33 -14.50 9.53
CA ASN A 13 -10.26 -15.95 9.67
C ASN A 13 -10.43 -16.41 11.13
N GLU A 14 -9.80 -15.72 12.10
CA GLU A 14 -9.99 -15.98 13.53
C GLU A 14 -11.44 -15.77 13.99
N ALA A 15 -12.16 -14.84 13.36
CA ALA A 15 -13.57 -14.61 13.58
C ALA A 15 -14.49 -15.64 12.89
N LYS A 16 -13.94 -16.60 12.13
CA LYS A 16 -14.67 -17.59 11.35
C LYS A 16 -15.64 -16.97 10.33
N LEU A 17 -15.21 -15.86 9.73
CA LEU A 17 -15.91 -15.18 8.65
C LEU A 17 -15.17 -15.42 7.34
N ASP A 18 -15.92 -15.42 6.24
CA ASP A 18 -15.39 -15.67 4.91
C ASP A 18 -15.00 -14.36 4.19
N ILE A 19 -13.87 -14.40 3.49
CA ILE A 19 -13.45 -13.37 2.55
C ILE A 19 -13.65 -13.98 1.15
N PRO A 20 -14.35 -13.29 0.22
CA PRO A 20 -14.97 -11.97 0.35
C PRO A 20 -16.42 -11.95 0.88
N GLU A 21 -17.04 -13.09 1.16
CA GLU A 21 -18.48 -13.25 1.35
C GLU A 21 -19.06 -12.44 2.51
N ASP A 22 -18.42 -12.51 3.69
CA ASP A 22 -18.82 -11.76 4.87
C ASP A 22 -18.10 -10.42 4.96
N ILE A 23 -16.79 -10.43 4.66
CA ILE A 23 -15.92 -9.26 4.76
C ILE A 23 -15.00 -9.19 3.54
N SER A 24 -15.08 -8.08 2.82
CA SER A 24 -14.13 -7.74 1.76
C SER A 24 -12.93 -6.97 2.33
N VAL A 25 -11.72 -7.31 1.89
CA VAL A 25 -10.46 -6.66 2.29
C VAL A 25 -9.79 -6.04 1.08
N VAL A 26 -9.46 -4.75 1.18
CA VAL A 26 -8.73 -3.98 0.15
C VAL A 26 -7.49 -3.35 0.77
N SER A 27 -6.38 -3.33 0.04
CA SER A 27 -5.13 -2.72 0.47
C SER A 27 -4.66 -1.62 -0.48
N PHE A 28 -3.70 -0.83 -0.02
CA PHE A 28 -2.92 0.11 -0.81
C PHE A 28 -1.50 -0.41 -0.77
N ASP A 29 -0.90 -0.72 -1.93
CA ASP A 29 0.54 -0.94 -2.17
C ASP A 29 0.76 -1.83 -3.40
N ASP A 30 -0.20 -2.71 -3.76
CA ASP A 30 -0.10 -3.72 -4.84
C ASP A 30 1.23 -4.50 -4.82
N THR A 31 1.57 -5.02 -3.63
CA THR A 31 2.79 -5.82 -3.45
C THR A 31 2.66 -7.18 -4.15
N GLU A 32 3.79 -7.80 -4.51
CA GLU A 32 3.78 -9.17 -5.05
C GLU A 32 3.07 -10.18 -4.14
N MET A 33 3.20 -10.00 -2.82
CA MET A 33 2.56 -10.84 -1.81
C MET A 33 1.02 -10.85 -1.95
N ALA A 34 0.41 -9.74 -2.38
CA ALA A 34 -1.05 -9.63 -2.51
C ALA A 34 -1.63 -10.68 -3.49
N ARG A 35 -0.86 -11.06 -4.51
CA ARG A 35 -1.24 -12.07 -5.51
C ARG A 35 -1.23 -13.50 -4.97
N TYR A 36 -0.51 -13.75 -3.88
CA TYR A 36 -0.36 -15.07 -3.26
C TYR A 36 -1.19 -15.23 -1.99
N MET A 37 -1.99 -14.22 -1.61
CA MET A 37 -2.96 -14.36 -0.51
C MET A 37 -4.17 -15.16 -0.99
N THR A 38 -4.87 -15.82 -0.05
CA THR A 38 -6.06 -16.63 -0.33
C THR A 38 -7.24 -16.14 0.50
N PRO A 39 -8.33 -15.65 -0.14
CA PRO A 39 -8.41 -15.30 -1.57
C PRO A 39 -7.42 -14.18 -1.95
N SER A 40 -7.15 -13.98 -3.24
CA SER A 40 -6.21 -12.96 -3.70
C SER A 40 -6.62 -11.56 -3.23
N LEU A 41 -5.65 -10.79 -2.75
CA LEU A 41 -5.93 -9.50 -2.12
C LEU A 41 -6.14 -8.43 -3.19
N THR A 42 -7.32 -7.82 -3.19
CA THR A 42 -7.58 -6.63 -4.01
C THR A 42 -6.72 -5.46 -3.49
N SER A 43 -5.99 -4.81 -4.39
CA SER A 43 -5.09 -3.72 -4.00
C SER A 43 -5.10 -2.58 -5.01
N ILE A 44 -4.89 -1.37 -4.49
CA ILE A 44 -4.63 -0.18 -5.29
C ILE A 44 -3.11 -0.02 -5.41
N ARG A 45 -2.61 -0.05 -6.64
CA ARG A 45 -1.20 0.15 -6.95
C ARG A 45 -0.80 1.59 -6.74
N MET A 46 0.18 1.80 -5.86
CA MET A 46 0.84 3.09 -5.70
C MET A 46 2.17 3.09 -6.45
N ASP A 47 2.29 3.93 -7.47
CA ASP A 47 3.58 4.16 -8.14
C ASP A 47 4.47 5.07 -7.26
N VAL A 48 5.00 4.48 -6.19
CA VAL A 48 5.86 5.18 -5.23
C VAL A 48 7.16 5.62 -5.92
N ILE A 49 7.74 4.80 -6.80
CA ILE A 49 8.98 5.09 -7.52
C ILE A 49 8.85 6.36 -8.37
N ARG A 50 7.73 6.53 -9.09
CA ARG A 50 7.48 7.75 -9.89
C ARG A 50 7.29 8.99 -9.02
N THR A 51 6.82 8.80 -7.79
CA THR A 51 6.52 9.90 -6.87
C THR A 51 7.77 10.34 -6.10
N SER A 52 8.66 9.43 -5.76
CA SER A 52 9.86 9.72 -4.95
C SER A 52 10.96 10.41 -5.74
N ASP A 53 11.39 9.86 -6.87
CA ASP A 53 12.63 10.33 -7.53
C ASP A 53 12.43 11.69 -8.22
N GLY A 54 11.28 11.91 -8.87
CA GLY A 54 11.03 13.19 -9.52
C GLY A 54 10.67 14.30 -8.54
N LYS A 55 9.82 14.02 -7.54
CA LYS A 55 9.25 15.07 -6.70
C LYS A 55 10.12 15.44 -5.50
N LEU A 56 10.85 14.49 -4.92
CA LEU A 56 11.68 14.81 -3.74
C LEU A 56 12.87 15.68 -4.15
N TYR A 57 13.55 15.32 -5.24
CA TYR A 57 14.61 16.15 -5.83
C TYR A 57 14.08 17.52 -6.26
N HIS A 58 12.92 17.57 -6.93
CA HIS A 58 12.29 18.84 -7.30
C HIS A 58 11.93 19.72 -6.10
N LEU A 59 11.36 19.14 -5.04
CA LEU A 59 10.96 19.86 -3.82
C LEU A 59 12.18 20.41 -3.07
N ILE A 60 13.23 19.60 -2.90
CA ILE A 60 14.47 20.02 -2.24
C ILE A 60 15.11 21.15 -3.06
N TYR A 61 15.24 20.98 -4.37
CA TYR A 61 15.83 22.00 -5.25
C TYR A 61 15.02 23.31 -5.25
N HIS A 62 13.69 23.24 -5.36
CA HIS A 62 12.82 24.42 -5.29
C HIS A 62 12.95 25.14 -3.94
N THR A 63 12.97 24.40 -2.84
CA THR A 63 13.06 24.97 -1.48
C THR A 63 14.42 25.63 -1.23
N LEU A 64 15.51 25.03 -1.71
CA LEU A 64 16.85 25.59 -1.59
C LEU A 64 16.98 26.89 -2.39
N ASN A 65 16.50 26.93 -3.64
CA ASN A 65 16.57 28.13 -4.47
C ASN A 65 15.72 29.30 -3.96
N LYS A 66 14.62 29.01 -3.24
CA LYS A 66 13.77 30.02 -2.60
C LYS A 66 14.35 30.62 -1.32
N LYS A 67 15.36 29.98 -0.71
CA LYS A 67 16.04 30.49 0.49
C LYS A 67 17.31 31.27 0.17
N ILE A 68 17.86 31.07 -1.03
CA ILE A 68 19.14 31.66 -1.47
C ILE A 68 18.92 32.95 -2.29
N ASN A 69 17.70 33.20 -2.76
CA ASN A 69 17.24 34.49 -3.30
C ASN A 69 16.21 35.11 -2.35
#